data_AF-I1U709-F1
#
_entry.id   AF-I1U709-F1
#
_cell.length_a   1.000
_cell.length_b   1.000
_cell.length_c   1.000
_cell.angle_alpha   90.00
_cell.angle_beta   90.00
_cell.angle_gamma   90.00
#
_symmetry.space_group_name_H-M   'P 1'
#
loop_
_entity.id
_entity.type
_entity.pdbx_description
1 polymer ?
#
loop_
_entity_poly.entity_id
_entity_poly.type
_entity_poly.pdbx_seq_one_letter_code
_entity_poly.pdbx_strand_id
1 'polypeptide(L)'
;TWWLIASMMNLALPPSINLFGELMILTSVFHWANTTILLTALTTLITASYTLYIFLTTQRNKTPNHLTIYPTHTREHLLMALHSIPMGLLIMYPNLLF
;
A
#
# COMPACT_ATOMS: atom_id res chain seq x y z
N THR A 1 -10.98 -4.55 -8.77
CA THR A 1 -9.62 -4.43 -9.33
C THR A 1 -8.83 -3.28 -8.72
N TRP A 2 -9.39 -2.07 -8.61
CA TRP A 2 -8.74 -0.91 -7.96
C TRP A 2 -8.24 -1.17 -6.54
N TRP A 3 -9.00 -1.93 -5.75
CA TRP A 3 -8.61 -2.33 -4.40
C TRP A 3 -7.32 -3.17 -4.34
N LEU A 4 -7.00 -3.93 -5.39
CA LEU A 4 -5.74 -4.67 -5.48
C LEU A 4 -4.57 -3.73 -5.73
N ILE A 5 -4.75 -2.75 -6.62
CA ILE A 5 -3.71 -1.75 -6.92
C ILE A 5 -3.43 -0.91 -5.67
N ALA A 6 -4.49 -0.46 -4.99
CA ALA A 6 -4.36 0.30 -3.75
C ALA A 6 -3.73 -0.52 -2.62
N SER A 7 -4.10 -1.79 -2.46
CA SER A 7 -3.47 -2.66 -1.45
C SER A 7 -2.01 -2.95 -1.77
N MET A 8 -1.65 -3.14 -3.05
CA MET A 8 -0.25 -3.33 -3.44
C MET A 8 0.62 -2.10 -3.23
N MET A 9 0.09 -0.89 -3.46
CA MET A 9 0.77 0.36 -3.13
C MET A 9 0.97 0.50 -1.61
N ASN A 10 -0.04 0.11 -0.82
CA ASN A 10 0.02 0.20 0.64
C ASN A 10 0.93 -0.88 1.27
N LEU A 11 1.03 -2.06 0.66
CA LEU A 11 1.91 -3.16 1.10
C LEU A 11 3.40 -2.90 0.85
N ALA A 12 3.76 -1.72 0.33
CA ALA A 12 5.13 -1.39 -0.05
C ALA A 12 5.79 -2.50 -0.92
N LEU A 13 5.06 -3.07 -1.89
CA LEU A 13 5.63 -4.11 -2.77
C LEU A 13 6.69 -3.50 -3.72
N PRO A 14 7.68 -4.29 -4.17
CA PRO A 14 8.77 -3.82 -5.04
C PRO A 14 8.19 -3.58 -6.44
N PRO A 15 7.79 -2.35 -6.81
CA PRO A 15 8.65 -1.19 -7.10
C PRO A 15 8.08 0.13 -6.56
N SER A 16 7.41 0.13 -5.40
CA SER A 16 6.70 1.30 -4.85
C SER A 16 7.61 2.30 -4.11
N ILE A 17 7.24 3.59 -4.14
CA ILE A 17 7.92 4.66 -3.37
C ILE A 17 7.85 4.40 -1.87
N ASN A 18 6.77 3.76 -1.40
CA ASN A 18 6.58 3.46 0.02
C ASN A 18 7.71 2.56 0.54
N LEU A 19 8.16 1.58 -0.26
CA LEU A 19 9.31 0.74 0.06
C LEU A 19 10.63 1.52 0.06
N PHE A 20 10.83 2.44 -0.89
CA PHE A 20 12.03 3.29 -0.89
C PHE A 20 12.12 4.17 0.36
N GLY A 21 11.00 4.78 0.76
CA GLY A 21 10.93 5.57 2.00
C GLY A 21 11.19 4.73 3.25
N GLU A 22 10.56 3.55 3.36
CA GLU A 22 10.80 2.63 4.46
C GLU A 22 12.26 2.15 4.51
N LEU A 23 12.89 1.84 3.37
CA LEU A 23 14.30 1.47 3.31
C LEU A 23 15.23 2.62 3.74
N MET A 24 14.95 3.85 3.32
CA MET A 24 15.73 5.01 3.79
C MET A 24 15.61 5.20 5.30
N ILE A 25 14.41 5.06 5.86
CA ILE A 25 14.20 5.10 7.32
C ILE A 25 14.97 3.95 7.98
N LEU A 26 14.85 2.72 7.48
CA LEU A 26 15.55 1.55 8.01
C LEU A 26 17.08 1.76 8.04
N THR A 27 17.66 2.28 6.97
CA THR A 27 19.11 2.54 6.92
C THR A 27 19.55 3.61 7.92
N SER A 28 18.79 4.69 8.07
CA SER A 28 19.11 5.76 9.03
C SER A 28 19.01 5.30 10.48
N VAL A 29 17.95 4.57 10.85
CA VAL A 29 17.73 4.09 12.23
C VAL A 29 18.70 2.94 12.55
N PHE A 30 19.04 2.11 11.57
CA PHE A 30 20.09 1.09 11.73
C PHE A 30 21.44 1.72 12.06
N HIS A 31 21.83 2.80 11.37
CA HIS A 31 23.06 3.52 11.69
C HIS A 31 23.04 4.15 13.08
N TRP A 32 21.86 4.54 13.58
CA TRP A 32 21.73 5.12 14.92
C TRP A 32 21.85 4.07 16.04
N ALA A 33 21.16 2.94 15.91
CA ALA A 33 21.29 1.81 16.83
C ALA A 33 20.88 0.50 16.17
N ASN A 34 21.81 -0.46 16.07
CA ASN A 34 21.59 -1.74 15.38
C ASN A 34 20.41 -2.55 15.95
N THR A 35 20.05 -2.37 17.22
CA THR A 35 18.93 -3.10 17.87
C THR A 35 17.55 -2.69 17.36
N THR A 36 17.44 -1.53 16.72
CA THR A 36 16.18 -0.99 16.19
C THR A 36 15.67 -1.74 14.95
N ILE A 37 16.52 -2.55 14.30
CA ILE A 37 16.15 -3.28 13.09
C ILE A 37 15.06 -4.33 13.37
N LEU A 38 15.07 -4.95 14.55
CA LEU A 38 14.06 -5.93 14.93
C LEU A 38 12.69 -5.26 15.12
N LEU A 39 12.68 -4.12 15.80
CA LEU A 39 11.45 -3.38 16.06
C LEU A 39 10.84 -2.84 14.76
N THR A 40 11.66 -2.26 13.90
CA THR A 40 11.22 -1.73 12.61
C THR A 40 10.76 -2.83 11.66
N ALA A 41 11.45 -3.97 11.59
CA ALA A 41 10.99 -5.14 10.81
C ALA A 41 9.65 -5.71 11.32
N LEU A 42 9.40 -5.69 12.63
CA LEU A 42 8.09 -6.07 13.18
C LEU A 42 7.01 -5.07 12.78
N THR A 43 7.30 -3.77 12.80
CA THR A 43 6.31 -2.75 12.38
C THR A 43 5.93 -2.87 10.90
N THR A 44 6.88 -3.13 10.02
CA THR A 44 6.61 -3.34 8.58
C THR A 44 5.84 -4.65 8.34
N LEU A 45 6.13 -5.69 9.12
CA LEU A 45 5.37 -6.95 9.05
C LEU A 45 3.91 -6.78 9.51
N ILE A 46 3.69 -6.03 10.60
CA ILE A 46 2.33 -5.76 11.10
C ILE A 46 1.53 -4.95 10.08
N THR A 47 2.11 -3.89 9.53
CA THR A 47 1.42 -3.06 8.51
C THR A 47 1.12 -3.85 7.24
N ALA A 48 2.03 -4.70 6.80
CA ALA A 48 1.79 -5.60 5.67
C ALA A 48 0.65 -6.61 5.95
N SER A 49 0.64 -7.22 7.14
CA SER A 49 -0.40 -8.17 7.53
C SER A 49 -1.79 -7.53 7.62
N TYR A 50 -1.87 -6.32 8.16
CA TYR A 50 -3.13 -5.58 8.33
C TYR A 50 -3.72 -5.13 6.98
N THR A 51 -2.90 -4.61 6.07
CA THR A 51 -3.35 -4.19 4.74
C THR A 51 -3.82 -5.38 3.90
N LEU A 52 -3.14 -6.52 4.00
CA LEU A 52 -3.57 -7.77 3.39
C LEU A 52 -4.91 -8.25 3.99
N TYR A 53 -5.06 -8.17 5.32
CA TYR A 53 -6.32 -8.51 6.00
C TYR A 53 -7.50 -7.67 5.49
N ILE A 54 -7.33 -6.34 5.35
CA ILE A 54 -8.35 -5.46 4.77
C ILE A 54 -8.72 -5.91 3.34
N PHE A 55 -7.72 -6.21 2.52
CA PHE A 55 -7.98 -6.65 1.14
C PHE A 55 -8.78 -7.97 1.08
N LEU A 56 -8.39 -8.96 1.89
CA LEU A 56 -9.10 -10.25 1.93
C LEU A 56 -10.54 -10.10 2.42
N THR A 57 -10.74 -9.31 3.47
CA THR A 57 -12.07 -9.13 4.08
C THR A 57 -13.02 -8.34 3.18
N THR A 58 -12.53 -7.35 2.44
CA THR A 58 -13.36 -6.48 1.58
C THR A 58 -13.62 -7.01 0.18
N GLN A 59 -12.67 -7.72 -0.43
CA GLN A 59 -12.76 -8.15 -1.83
C GLN A 59 -12.95 -9.65 -2.02
N ARG A 60 -12.44 -10.49 -1.10
CA ARG A 60 -12.39 -11.95 -1.28
C ARG A 60 -13.38 -12.70 -0.41
N ASN A 61 -13.80 -12.11 0.72
CA ASN A 61 -14.76 -12.73 1.60
C ASN A 61 -16.17 -12.68 0.99
N LYS A 62 -17.01 -13.68 1.30
CA LYS A 62 -18.39 -13.72 0.79
C LYS A 62 -19.16 -12.50 1.27
N THR A 63 -19.72 -11.75 0.32
CA THR A 63 -20.63 -10.65 0.61
C THR A 63 -21.87 -11.22 1.29
N PRO A 64 -22.34 -10.66 2.42
CA PRO A 64 -23.53 -11.16 3.08
C PRO A 64 -24.75 -10.99 2.16
N ASN A 65 -25.54 -12.05 2.03
CA ASN A 65 -26.67 -12.14 1.08
C ASN A 65 -27.75 -11.06 1.24
N HIS A 66 -27.73 -10.30 2.33
CA HIS A 66 -28.68 -9.20 2.61
C HIS A 66 -28.20 -7.84 2.05
N LEU A 67 -26.96 -7.71 1.59
CA LEU A 67 -26.46 -6.43 1.04
C LEU A 67 -26.76 -6.36 -0.46
N THR A 68 -27.57 -5.38 -0.86
CA THR A 68 -27.70 -4.96 -2.25
C THR A 68 -26.48 -4.12 -2.62
N ILE A 69 -25.63 -4.66 -3.49
CA ILE A 69 -24.42 -3.98 -3.97
C ILE A 69 -24.76 -3.30 -5.28
N TYR A 70 -24.73 -1.96 -5.30
CA TYR A 70 -24.90 -1.19 -6.53
C TYR A 70 -23.63 -1.28 -7.39
N PRO A 71 -23.76 -1.27 -8.74
CA PRO A 71 -22.60 -1.26 -9.62
C PRO A 71 -21.79 0.02 -9.43
N THR A 72 -20.47 -0.09 -9.61
CA THR A 72 -19.54 1.03 -9.47
C THR A 72 -19.77 2.08 -10.56
N HIS A 73 -19.76 3.35 -10.18
CA HIS A 73 -20.01 4.46 -11.11
C HIS A 73 -18.73 4.95 -11.80
N THR A 74 -18.86 5.61 -12.94
CA THR A 74 -17.73 6.20 -13.69
C THR A 74 -16.93 7.20 -12.87
N ARG A 75 -17.60 7.98 -12.01
CA ARG A 75 -16.97 8.92 -11.06
C ARG A 75 -15.99 8.22 -10.11
N GLU A 76 -16.37 7.05 -9.61
CA GLU A 76 -15.56 6.29 -8.66
C GLU A 76 -14.31 5.72 -9.33
N HIS A 77 -14.45 5.25 -10.57
CA HIS A 77 -13.31 4.80 -11.36
C HIS A 77 -12.35 5.95 -11.68
N LEU A 78 -12.87 7.12 -12.05
CA LEU A 78 -12.06 8.31 -12.33
C LEU A 78 -11.29 8.75 -11.08
N LEU A 79 -11.94 8.75 -9.91
CA LEU A 79 -11.29 9.11 -8.64
C LEU A 79 -10.15 8.15 -8.30
N MET A 80 -10.36 6.84 -8.45
CA MET A 80 -9.33 5.84 -8.20
C MET A 80 -8.19 5.91 -9.24
N ALA A 81 -8.50 6.23 -10.49
CA ALA A 81 -7.49 6.46 -11.53
C ALA A 81 -6.64 7.69 -11.20
N LEU A 82 -7.26 8.82 -10.85
CA LEU A 82 -6.56 10.05 -10.47
C LEU A 82 -5.67 9.89 -9.23
N HIS A 83 -5.98 8.96 -8.32
CA HIS A 83 -5.10 8.65 -7.18
C HIS A 83 -3.96 7.70 -7.57
N SER A 84 -4.21 6.69 -8.39
CA SER A 84 -3.22 5.66 -8.73
C SER A 84 -2.22 6.11 -9.80
N ILE A 85 -2.62 6.95 -10.75
CA ILE A 85 -1.75 7.47 -11.81
C ILE A 85 -0.56 8.27 -11.26
N PRO A 86 -0.74 9.31 -10.42
CA PRO A 86 0.39 10.07 -9.89
C PRO A 86 1.32 9.21 -9.04
N MET A 87 0.78 8.25 -8.28
CA MET A 87 1.59 7.28 -7.53
C MET A 87 2.43 6.40 -8.46
N GLY A 88 1.87 5.92 -9.58
CA GLY A 88 2.62 5.19 -10.60
C GLY A 88 3.68 6.03 -11.32
N LEU A 89 3.39 7.32 -11.54
CA LEU A 89 4.31 8.24 -12.21
C LEU A 89 5.53 8.55 -11.34
N LEU A 90 5.32 8.70 -10.02
CA LEU A 90 6.39 8.86 -9.05
C LEU A 90 7.29 7.60 -8.92
N ILE A 91 6.76 6.41 -9.21
CA ILE A 91 7.59 5.18 -9.27
C ILE A 91 8.57 5.24 -10.45
N MET A 92 8.17 5.81 -11.59
CA MET A 92 9.05 5.95 -12.75
C MET A 92 10.14 7.01 -12.55
N TYR A 93 9.87 8.05 -11.77
CA TYR A 93 10.80 9.13 -11.48
C TYR A 93 10.95 9.37 -9.96
N PRO A 94 11.62 8.47 -9.23
CA PRO A 94 11.78 8.61 -7.78
C PRO A 94 12.67 9.81 -7.39
N ASN A 95 13.56 10.24 -8.29
CA ASN A 95 14.45 11.40 -8.10
C ASN A 95 13.72 12.76 -8.02
N LEU A 96 12.39 12.79 -8.21
CA LEU A 96 11.60 14.00 -8.01
C LEU A 96 11.30 14.27 -6.52
N LEU A 97 11.39 13.24 -5.67
CA LEU A 97 11.12 13.31 -4.23
C LEU A 97 12.36 13.14 -3.35
N PHE A 98 13.42 12.51 -3.88
CA PHE A 98 14.68 12.23 -3.21
C PHE A 98 15.84 12.79 -4.04
#